data_AF-A0A3N1VQK2-F1
#
_entry.id   AF-A0A3N1VQK2-F1
#
_cell.length_a   1.000
_cell.length_b   1.000
_cell.length_c   1.000
_cell.angle_alpha   90.00
_cell.angle_beta   90.00
_cell.angle_gamma   90.00
#
_symmetry.space_group_name_H-M   'P 1'
#
loop_
_entity.id
_entity.type
_entity.pdbx_description
1 polymer ?
#
loop_
_entity_poly.entity_id
_entity_poly.type
_entity_poly.pdbx_seq_one_letter_code
_entity_poly.pdbx_strand_id
1 'polypeptide(L)'
;AGLMKPDAAVLAGDGLAEVCETVGMPPVLGCGSCVDNSRILIACAEMVRVGGLGTSIADLPVAGAAPEWMSEKAISIGQYFVASGVFTVFGVTFPTLEGTKFHKLLFEGLEEMGFGKWGFATDPYEMAHMMISHIDKKREALGIMGPRERKLFDMADRRALD
;
A
#
# COMPACT_ATOMS: atom_id res chain seq x y z
N ALA A 1 18.19 10.95 2.92
CA ALA A 1 16.85 11.39 3.35
C ALA A 1 16.64 11.30 4.88
N GLY A 2 17.17 10.29 5.59
CA GLY A 2 17.08 10.25 7.06
C GLY A 2 15.72 9.82 7.64
N LEU A 3 14.80 9.33 6.79
CA LEU A 3 13.39 9.09 7.12
C LEU A 3 13.13 7.86 8.01
N MET A 4 14.14 7.02 8.24
CA MET A 4 14.04 5.81 9.07
C MET A 4 14.41 6.07 10.54
N LYS A 5 14.45 7.33 10.96
CA LYS A 5 14.72 7.72 12.35
C LYS A 5 13.43 8.22 13.02
N PRO A 6 13.20 7.95 14.31
CA PRO A 6 11.98 8.40 15.01
C PRO A 6 11.79 9.93 14.96
N ASP A 7 12.87 10.70 14.98
CA ASP A 7 12.83 12.17 14.86
C ASP A 7 12.35 12.68 13.49
N ALA A 8 12.29 11.82 12.47
CA ALA A 8 11.72 12.16 11.17
C ALA A 8 10.18 12.25 11.19
N ALA A 9 9.51 11.90 12.29
CA ALA A 9 8.06 12.02 12.44
C ALA A 9 7.54 13.44 12.13
N VAL A 10 8.36 14.47 12.39
CA VAL A 10 8.06 15.88 12.07
C VAL A 10 7.89 16.18 10.58
N LEU A 11 8.32 15.26 9.70
CA LEU A 11 8.16 15.38 8.25
C LEU A 11 6.86 14.72 7.74
N ALA A 12 6.15 14.00 8.61
CA ALA A 12 4.86 13.41 8.30
C ALA A 12 3.72 14.40 8.60
N GLY A 13 2.55 14.18 8.00
CA GLY A 13 1.35 14.92 8.39
C GLY A 13 0.89 14.53 9.80
N ASP A 14 0.13 15.43 10.44
CA ASP A 14 -0.27 15.37 11.87
C ASP A 14 -0.73 13.98 12.33
N GLY A 15 -1.57 13.30 11.55
CA GLY A 15 -2.09 11.98 11.90
C GLY A 15 -1.02 10.90 11.96
N LEU A 16 -0.07 10.86 11.01
CA LEU A 16 1.02 9.88 11.03
C LEU A 16 2.09 10.26 12.07
N ALA A 17 2.34 11.55 12.26
CA ALA A 17 3.26 12.03 13.29
C ALA A 17 2.78 11.61 14.70
N GLU A 18 1.50 11.81 15.03
CA GLU A 18 0.89 11.40 16.31
C GLU A 18 1.12 9.89 16.58
N VAL A 19 0.91 9.04 15.57
CA VAL A 19 1.11 7.59 15.68
C VAL A 19 2.59 7.24 15.85
N CYS A 20 3.48 7.84 15.07
CA CYS A 20 4.93 7.61 15.15
C CYS A 20 5.49 7.98 16.53
N GLU A 21 5.09 9.14 17.08
CA GLU A 21 5.52 9.61 18.39
C GLU A 21 4.98 8.72 19.52
N THR A 22 3.70 8.36 19.45
CA THR A 22 3.04 7.53 20.47
C THR A 22 3.65 6.13 20.53
N VAL A 23 3.95 5.52 19.38
CA VAL A 23 4.54 4.18 19.30
C VAL A 23 6.06 4.22 19.51
N GLY A 24 6.70 5.35 19.25
CA GLY A 24 8.17 5.48 19.26
C GLY A 24 8.82 4.88 18.01
N MET A 25 8.15 4.96 16.84
CA MET A 25 8.63 4.41 15.56
C MET A 25 8.88 5.49 14.50
N PRO A 26 9.77 5.25 13.52
CA PRO A 26 9.96 6.18 12.41
C PRO A 26 8.79 6.14 11.40
N PRO A 27 8.56 7.22 10.62
CA PRO A 27 7.52 7.24 9.58
C PRO A 27 7.84 6.34 8.38
N VAL A 28 9.11 5.95 8.18
CA VAL A 28 9.52 4.96 7.19
C VAL A 28 10.13 3.75 7.91
N LEU A 29 9.48 2.60 7.78
CA LEU A 29 9.91 1.35 8.40
C LEU A 29 10.75 0.53 7.41
N GLY A 30 12.04 0.36 7.72
CA GLY A 30 12.94 -0.48 6.93
C GLY A 30 12.57 -1.96 7.07
N CYS A 31 11.99 -2.55 6.02
CA CYS A 31 11.53 -3.95 6.03
C CYS A 31 12.57 -4.97 5.55
N GLY A 32 13.80 -4.54 5.23
CA GLY A 32 14.90 -5.41 4.82
C GLY A 32 15.23 -5.32 3.34
N SER A 33 15.60 -6.45 2.75
CA SER A 33 16.04 -6.60 1.37
C SER A 33 14.88 -6.85 0.39
N CYS A 34 15.16 -6.93 -0.92
CA CYS A 34 14.11 -7.15 -1.93
C CYS A 34 13.33 -8.46 -1.74
N VAL A 35 13.93 -9.49 -1.13
CA VAL A 35 13.24 -10.75 -0.82
C VAL A 35 12.34 -10.62 0.42
N ASP A 36 12.62 -9.65 1.28
CA ASP A 36 11.81 -9.34 2.46
C ASP A 36 10.53 -8.57 2.12
N ASN A 37 10.30 -8.19 0.85
CA ASN A 37 8.98 -7.75 0.38
C ASN A 37 7.88 -8.78 0.64
N SER A 38 8.24 -10.07 0.75
CA SER A 38 7.33 -11.12 1.24
C SER A 38 6.74 -10.81 2.63
N ARG A 39 7.49 -10.12 3.52
CA ARG A 39 7.01 -9.70 4.84
C ARG A 39 5.89 -8.65 4.74
N ILE A 40 5.90 -7.82 3.71
CA ILE A 40 4.83 -6.84 3.46
C ILE A 40 3.53 -7.57 3.12
N LEU A 41 3.60 -8.64 2.30
CA LEU A 41 2.43 -9.47 2.01
C LEU A 41 1.94 -10.22 3.25
N ILE A 42 2.84 -10.71 4.11
CA ILE A 42 2.47 -11.30 5.40
C ILE A 42 1.72 -10.27 6.24
N ALA A 43 2.23 -9.04 6.35
CA ALA A 43 1.57 -7.98 7.10
C ALA A 43 0.18 -7.66 6.52
N CYS A 44 0.03 -7.59 5.19
CA CYS A 44 -1.27 -7.38 4.54
C CYS A 44 -2.24 -8.53 4.82
N ALA A 45 -1.77 -9.78 4.72
CA ALA A 45 -2.60 -10.95 5.03
C ALA A 45 -3.07 -10.94 6.49
N GLU A 46 -2.22 -10.52 7.43
CA GLU A 46 -2.56 -10.38 8.85
C GLU A 46 -3.53 -9.23 9.12
N MET A 47 -3.46 -8.12 8.37
CA MET A 47 -4.45 -7.03 8.45
C MET A 47 -5.86 -7.50 8.07
N VAL A 48 -5.98 -8.42 7.11
CA VAL A 48 -7.26 -9.05 6.76
C VAL A 48 -7.64 -10.09 7.82
N ARG A 49 -6.74 -11.05 8.09
CA ARG A 49 -7.03 -12.23 8.92
C ARG A 49 -7.32 -11.90 10.38
N VAL A 50 -6.53 -11.02 10.97
CA VAL A 50 -6.62 -10.65 12.40
C VAL A 50 -7.19 -9.25 12.57
N GLY A 51 -6.79 -8.31 11.70
CA GLY A 51 -7.29 -6.94 11.75
C GLY A 51 -8.76 -6.80 11.32
N GLY A 52 -9.32 -7.78 10.62
CA GLY A 52 -10.70 -7.76 10.13
C GLY A 52 -10.97 -6.66 9.11
N LEU A 53 -9.92 -6.10 8.50
CA LEU A 53 -10.05 -5.02 7.53
C LEU A 53 -10.29 -5.61 6.13
N GLY A 54 -11.55 -5.59 5.69
CA GLY A 54 -11.95 -6.18 4.42
C GLY A 54 -11.99 -7.71 4.45
N THR A 55 -12.13 -8.31 3.28
CA THR A 55 -12.22 -9.78 3.10
C THR A 55 -11.05 -10.35 2.32
N SER A 56 -10.29 -9.50 1.64
CA SER A 56 -9.11 -9.84 0.86
C SER A 56 -8.08 -8.70 0.90
N ILE A 57 -6.83 -8.99 0.50
CA ILE A 57 -5.79 -7.95 0.39
C ILE A 57 -6.20 -6.86 -0.61
N ALA A 58 -6.98 -7.20 -1.64
CA ALA A 58 -7.48 -6.23 -2.61
C ALA A 58 -8.42 -5.18 -2.03
N ASP A 59 -9.01 -5.43 -0.84
CA ASP A 59 -9.87 -4.47 -0.16
C ASP A 59 -9.08 -3.44 0.64
N LEU A 60 -7.82 -3.76 0.99
CA LEU A 60 -7.01 -2.94 1.88
C LEU A 60 -6.64 -1.59 1.24
N PRO A 61 -6.57 -0.51 2.03
CA PRO A 61 -6.11 0.80 1.56
C PRO A 61 -4.57 0.85 1.52
N VAL A 62 -3.97 0.03 0.65
CA VAL A 62 -2.52 -0.12 0.48
C VAL A 62 -2.12 0.03 -0.99
N ALA A 63 -0.91 0.50 -1.24
CA ALA A 63 -0.32 0.60 -2.57
C ALA A 63 1.16 0.22 -2.54
N GLY A 64 1.66 -0.35 -3.63
CA GLY A 64 3.07 -0.58 -3.89
C GLY A 64 3.64 0.48 -4.83
N ALA A 65 4.94 0.74 -4.72
CA ALA A 65 5.64 1.59 -5.68
C ALA A 65 7.07 1.11 -5.92
N ALA A 66 7.51 1.17 -7.18
CA ALA A 66 8.89 1.03 -7.59
C ALA A 66 9.29 2.22 -8.50
N PRO A 67 9.55 3.41 -7.91
CA PRO A 67 9.78 4.65 -8.67
C PRO A 67 10.99 4.61 -9.59
N GLU A 68 12.05 3.90 -9.18
CA GLU A 68 13.33 3.82 -9.90
C GLU A 68 13.69 2.35 -10.19
N TRP A 69 12.72 1.57 -10.67
CA TRP A 69 12.97 0.17 -10.98
C TRP A 69 13.97 0.04 -12.16
N MET A 70 14.85 -0.96 -12.08
CA MET A 70 15.86 -1.23 -13.12
C MET A 70 15.95 -2.71 -13.51
N SER A 71 15.60 -3.62 -12.61
CA SER A 71 15.80 -5.06 -12.83
C SER A 71 14.48 -5.80 -13.01
N GLU A 72 14.52 -6.92 -13.75
CA GLU A 72 13.38 -7.83 -13.92
C GLU A 72 12.85 -8.37 -12.58
N LYS A 73 13.70 -8.41 -11.55
CA LYS A 73 13.27 -8.73 -10.18
C LYS A 73 12.25 -7.72 -9.65
N ALA A 74 12.41 -6.43 -9.95
CA ALA A 74 11.48 -5.40 -9.50
C ALA A 74 10.12 -5.51 -10.21
N ILE A 75 10.12 -5.84 -11.51
CA ILE A 75 8.88 -6.16 -12.26
C ILE A 75 8.20 -7.39 -11.65
N SER A 76 8.96 -8.45 -11.39
CA SER A 76 8.44 -9.68 -10.79
C SER A 76 7.83 -9.40 -9.40
N ILE A 77 8.46 -8.52 -8.62
CA ILE A 77 7.95 -8.08 -7.33
C ILE A 77 6.62 -7.35 -7.46
N GLY A 78 6.58 -6.31 -8.29
CA GLY A 78 5.33 -5.57 -8.47
C GLY A 78 4.22 -6.43 -9.09
N GLN A 79 4.56 -7.39 -9.96
CA GLN A 79 3.58 -8.32 -10.50
C GLN A 79 2.98 -9.23 -9.42
N TYR A 80 3.77 -9.78 -8.50
CA TYR A 80 3.19 -10.61 -7.45
C TYR A 80 2.42 -9.78 -6.42
N PHE A 81 2.76 -8.50 -6.21
CA PHE A 81 1.93 -7.56 -5.41
C PHE A 81 0.56 -7.36 -6.07
N VAL A 82 0.56 -7.12 -7.39
CA VAL A 82 -0.66 -6.95 -8.19
C VAL A 82 -1.51 -8.21 -8.17
N ALA A 83 -0.91 -9.37 -8.41
CA ALA A 83 -1.59 -10.66 -8.30
C ALA A 83 -2.12 -10.95 -6.89
N SER A 84 -1.56 -10.30 -5.86
CA SER A 84 -2.04 -10.39 -4.47
C SER A 84 -3.13 -9.37 -4.14
N GLY A 85 -3.53 -8.50 -5.08
CA GLY A 85 -4.58 -7.49 -4.85
C GLY A 85 -4.06 -6.05 -4.70
N VAL A 86 -2.75 -5.82 -4.72
CA VAL A 86 -2.16 -4.51 -4.41
C VAL A 86 -1.94 -3.68 -5.67
N PHE A 87 -2.52 -2.49 -5.74
CA PHE A 87 -2.18 -1.52 -6.78
C PHE A 87 -0.71 -1.14 -6.71
N THR A 88 0.02 -1.26 -7.82
CA THR A 88 1.48 -1.04 -7.83
C THR A 88 1.92 -0.08 -8.93
N VAL A 89 2.56 1.02 -8.55
CA VAL A 89 3.03 2.07 -9.45
C VAL A 89 4.50 1.90 -9.79
N PHE A 90 4.85 1.95 -11.07
CA PHE A 90 6.25 1.91 -11.54
C PHE A 90 6.63 3.25 -12.18
N GLY A 91 7.90 3.63 -12.05
CA GLY A 91 8.45 4.81 -12.74
C GLY A 91 9.41 4.46 -13.89
N VAL A 92 10.21 5.44 -14.32
CA VAL A 92 11.26 5.34 -15.33
C VAL A 92 10.78 4.98 -16.73
N THR A 93 10.52 3.69 -16.98
CA THR A 93 10.04 3.18 -18.27
C THR A 93 9.13 1.99 -18.04
N PHE A 94 8.62 1.42 -19.13
CA PHE A 94 7.79 0.24 -19.06
C PHE A 94 8.05 -0.71 -20.24
N PRO A 95 8.18 -2.02 -20.02
CA PRO A 95 8.48 -2.99 -21.07
C PRO A 95 7.21 -3.40 -21.83
N THR A 96 6.25 -2.49 -22.05
CA THR A 96 5.03 -2.77 -22.81
C THR A 96 4.73 -1.66 -23.80
N LEU A 97 4.02 -2.01 -24.87
CA LEU A 97 3.52 -1.05 -25.84
C LEU A 97 2.08 -0.66 -25.47
N GLU A 98 1.85 0.64 -25.30
CA GLU A 98 0.52 1.22 -25.17
C GLU A 98 -0.39 0.79 -26.34
N GLY A 99 -1.69 0.67 -26.07
CA GLY A 99 -2.69 0.24 -27.06
C GLY A 99 -2.74 -1.26 -27.34
N THR A 100 -1.85 -2.07 -26.76
CA THR A 100 -1.92 -3.54 -26.87
C THR A 100 -2.94 -4.13 -25.89
N LYS A 101 -3.47 -5.32 -26.23
CA LYS A 101 -4.35 -6.07 -25.31
C LYS A 101 -3.66 -6.40 -23.98
N PHE A 102 -2.36 -6.67 -24.03
CA PHE A 102 -1.57 -6.95 -22.84
C PHE A 102 -1.41 -5.71 -21.95
N HIS A 103 -1.13 -4.55 -22.54
CA HIS A 103 -1.10 -3.29 -21.80
C HIS A 103 -2.47 -3.01 -21.14
N LYS A 104 -3.57 -3.13 -21.88
CA LYS A 104 -4.91 -2.96 -21.31
C LYS A 104 -5.20 -3.93 -20.15
N LEU A 105 -4.78 -5.19 -20.28
CA LEU A 105 -4.94 -6.17 -19.20
C LEU A 105 -4.22 -5.72 -17.93
N LEU A 106 -2.96 -5.28 -18.03
CA LEU A 106 -2.14 -4.90 -16.87
C LEU A 106 -2.67 -3.67 -16.12
N PHE A 107 -3.13 -2.66 -16.86
CA PHE A 107 -3.55 -1.37 -16.30
C PHE A 107 -5.05 -1.26 -15.99
N GLU A 108 -5.89 -2.17 -16.50
CA GLU A 108 -7.33 -2.14 -16.28
C GLU A 108 -7.88 -3.54 -15.95
N GLY A 109 -7.64 -4.51 -16.84
CA GLY A 109 -8.32 -5.82 -16.78
C GLY A 109 -8.01 -6.63 -15.51
N LEU A 110 -6.83 -6.51 -14.92
CA LEU A 110 -6.51 -7.19 -13.66
C LEU A 110 -7.36 -6.68 -12.49
N GLU A 111 -7.64 -5.37 -12.41
CA GLU A 111 -8.52 -4.81 -11.37
C GLU A 111 -9.96 -5.32 -11.54
N GLU A 112 -10.44 -5.42 -12.79
CA GLU A 112 -11.77 -5.98 -13.10
C GLU A 112 -11.90 -7.46 -12.69
N MET A 113 -10.79 -8.19 -12.66
CA MET A 113 -10.73 -9.59 -12.20
C MET A 113 -10.59 -9.72 -10.68
N GLY A 114 -10.59 -8.62 -9.92
CA GLY A 114 -10.45 -8.63 -8.46
C GLY A 114 -9.00 -8.67 -7.96
N PHE A 115 -8.02 -8.45 -8.84
CA PHE A 115 -6.62 -8.27 -8.45
C PHE A 115 -6.30 -6.78 -8.24
N GLY A 116 -5.02 -6.48 -7.98
CA GLY A 116 -4.51 -5.13 -8.15
C GLY A 116 -4.40 -4.78 -9.64
N LYS A 117 -3.82 -3.62 -9.92
CA LYS A 117 -3.42 -3.23 -11.28
C LYS A 117 -2.09 -2.50 -11.27
N TRP A 118 -1.55 -2.34 -12.45
CA TRP A 118 -0.33 -1.57 -12.66
C TRP A 118 -0.68 -0.08 -12.75
N GLY A 119 0.23 0.75 -12.24
CA GLY A 119 0.25 2.20 -12.43
C GLY A 119 1.59 2.61 -13.02
N PHE A 120 1.61 3.70 -13.77
CA PHE A 120 2.83 4.23 -14.36
C PHE A 120 2.78 5.76 -14.35
N ALA A 121 3.83 6.38 -13.84
CA ALA A 121 4.10 7.80 -13.98
C ALA A 121 5.61 8.04 -13.85
N THR A 122 6.13 9.03 -14.55
CA THR A 122 7.55 9.41 -14.46
C THR A 122 7.80 10.51 -13.42
N ASP A 123 6.77 11.30 -13.10
CA ASP A 123 6.83 12.30 -12.04
C ASP A 123 6.54 11.67 -10.67
N PRO A 124 7.43 11.78 -9.68
CA PRO A 124 7.21 11.22 -8.35
C PRO A 124 5.99 11.84 -7.62
N TYR A 125 5.62 13.08 -7.92
CA TYR A 125 4.42 13.68 -7.32
C TYR A 125 3.15 13.07 -7.90
N GLU A 126 3.08 12.88 -9.22
CA GLU A 126 2.00 12.13 -9.86
C GLU A 126 1.88 10.70 -9.29
N MET A 127 2.99 9.98 -9.14
CA MET A 127 2.98 8.65 -8.50
C MET A 127 2.38 8.70 -7.09
N ALA A 128 2.77 9.69 -6.28
CA ALA A 128 2.23 9.87 -4.93
C ALA A 128 0.72 10.14 -4.96
N HIS A 129 0.25 11.01 -5.86
CA HIS A 129 -1.18 11.30 -6.03
C HIS A 129 -1.98 10.08 -6.50
N MET A 130 -1.42 9.25 -7.39
CA MET A 130 -2.05 7.99 -7.80
C MET A 130 -2.23 7.04 -6.62
N MET A 131 -1.20 6.88 -5.78
CA MET A 131 -1.28 6.03 -4.59
C MET A 131 -2.28 6.56 -3.57
N ILE A 132 -2.26 7.87 -3.27
CA ILE A 132 -3.20 8.51 -2.34
C ILE A 132 -4.64 8.34 -2.83
N SER A 133 -4.91 8.64 -4.10
CA SER A 133 -6.24 8.47 -4.70
C SER A 133 -6.72 7.01 -4.62
N HIS A 134 -5.84 6.04 -4.87
CA HIS A 134 -6.16 4.63 -4.71
C HIS A 134 -6.51 4.27 -3.25
N ILE A 135 -5.67 4.69 -2.31
CA ILE A 135 -5.86 4.47 -0.87
C ILE A 135 -7.20 5.07 -0.43
N ASP A 136 -7.50 6.30 -0.82
CA ASP A 136 -8.76 6.98 -0.47
C ASP A 136 -9.99 6.26 -1.04
N LYS A 137 -9.93 5.81 -2.30
CA LYS A 137 -11.00 4.99 -2.91
C LYS A 137 -11.25 3.70 -2.11
N LYS A 138 -10.19 3.03 -1.64
CA LYS A 138 -10.30 1.82 -0.82
C LYS A 138 -10.84 2.14 0.58
N ARG A 139 -10.43 3.25 1.19
CA ARG A 139 -10.97 3.72 2.47
C ARG A 139 -12.46 4.04 2.38
N GLU A 140 -12.90 4.67 1.29
CA GLU A 140 -14.31 4.94 1.02
C GLU A 140 -15.12 3.65 0.87
N ALA A 141 -14.62 2.68 0.09
CA ALA A 141 -15.27 1.39 -0.07
C ALA A 141 -15.41 0.59 1.24
N LEU A 142 -14.43 0.74 2.15
CA LEU A 142 -14.46 0.17 3.50
C LEU A 142 -15.28 1.02 4.51
N GLY A 143 -15.78 2.18 4.08
CA GLY A 143 -16.52 3.14 4.91
C GLY A 143 -15.66 3.88 5.95
N ILE A 144 -14.33 3.77 5.92
CA ILE A 144 -13.39 4.34 6.90
C ILE A 144 -12.81 5.71 6.48
N MET A 145 -13.44 6.37 5.51
CA MET A 145 -13.09 7.73 5.11
C MET A 145 -13.69 8.73 6.12
N GLY A 146 -12.91 9.75 6.49
CA GLY A 146 -13.33 10.84 7.35
C GLY A 146 -13.14 10.59 8.86
N PRO A 147 -13.45 11.60 9.69
CA PRO A 147 -13.32 11.52 11.13
C PRO A 147 -14.35 10.55 11.70
N ARG A 148 -13.87 9.52 12.39
CA ARG A 148 -14.69 8.63 13.21
C ARG A 148 -14.44 8.90 14.68
N GLU A 149 -15.43 8.58 15.52
CA GLU A 149 -15.28 8.60 16.96
C GLU A 149 -14.12 7.65 17.35
N ARG A 150 -13.09 8.21 17.99
CA ARG A 150 -11.94 7.44 18.49
C ARG A 150 -12.40 6.58 19.68
N LYS A 151 -12.90 5.37 19.43
CA LYS A 151 -13.11 4.38 20.49
C LYS A 151 -11.78 3.73 20.85
N LEU A 152 -11.26 4.04 22.03
CA LEU A 152 -10.19 3.28 22.63
C LEU A 152 -10.77 1.93 23.06
N PHE A 153 -10.44 0.87 22.32
CA PHE A 153 -10.76 -0.49 22.75
C PHE A 153 -9.72 -0.91 23.79
N ASP A 154 -10.17 -1.12 25.02
CA ASP A 154 -9.30 -1.65 26.06
C ASP A 154 -9.08 -3.17 25.87
N MET A 155 -8.21 -3.75 26.70
CA MET A 155 -7.90 -5.19 26.62
C MET A 155 -9.10 -6.08 26.99
N ALA A 156 -10.10 -5.56 27.71
CA ALA A 156 -11.33 -6.27 28.04
C ALA A 156 -12.30 -6.25 26.85
N ASP A 157 -12.43 -5.11 26.17
CA ASP A 157 -13.25 -4.98 24.96
C ASP A 157 -12.76 -5.92 23.85
N ARG A 158 -11.44 -6.11 23.73
CA ARG A 158 -10.84 -7.06 22.77
C ARG A 158 -11.15 -8.52 23.09
N ARG A 159 -11.29 -8.88 24.37
CA ARG A 159 -11.62 -10.25 24.81
C ARG A 159 -13.09 -10.59 24.67
N ALA A 160 -13.96 -9.59 24.57
CA ALA A 160 -15.41 -9.77 24.43
C ALA A 160 -15.87 -9.91 22.96
N LEU A 161 -14.95 -9.79 22.01
CA LEU A 161 -15.21 -9.92 20.57
C LEU A 161 -15.00 -11.35 20.05
N ASP A 162 -14.43 -12.25 20.88
CA ASP A 162 -14.32 -13.70 20.65
C ASP A 162 -15.56 -14.44 21.19
#